data_AF-A0A414RH92-F1
#
_entry.id   AF-A0A414RH92-F1
#
_cell.length_a   1.000
_cell.length_b   1.000
_cell.length_c   1.000
_cell.angle_alpha   90.00
_cell.angle_beta   90.00
_cell.angle_gamma   90.00
#
_symmetry.space_group_name_H-M   'P 1'
#
loop_
_entity.id
_entity.type
_entity.pdbx_description
1 polymer ?
#
loop_
_entity_poly.entity_id
_entity_poly.type
_entity_poly.pdbx_seq_one_letter_code
_entity_poly.pdbx_strand_id
1 'polypeptide(L)'
;MAPSQRLVYDVHTGSTLVENFPENIQWVDGNYRFTDIRLDNLMDFIRKKYRVEVELDKAVNHGLLLTGTIRNDESMEAVIEKICFSSQLTYKKNGSHYLLMK
;
A
#
# COMPACT_ATOMS: atom_id res chain seq x y z
N MET A 1 -1.26 -7.81 22.76
CA MET A 1 -1.59 -6.96 21.59
C MET A 1 -2.94 -6.30 21.85
N ALA A 2 -3.04 -5.02 21.55
CA ALA A 2 -4.32 -4.31 21.50
C ALA A 2 -4.92 -4.37 20.08
N PRO A 3 -6.22 -4.09 19.92
CA PRO A 3 -6.82 -3.86 18.60
C PRO A 3 -6.02 -2.82 17.80
N SER A 4 -5.96 -2.99 16.47
CA SER A 4 -5.18 -2.14 15.56
C SER A 4 -3.66 -2.16 15.77
N GLN A 5 -3.12 -3.19 16.41
CA GLN A 5 -1.69 -3.47 16.44
C GLN A 5 -1.34 -4.72 15.63
N ARG A 6 -0.18 -4.72 14.98
CA ARG A 6 0.39 -5.90 14.32
C ARG A 6 1.69 -6.34 15.00
N LEU A 7 1.89 -7.66 15.07
CA LEU A 7 3.16 -8.26 15.45
C LEU A 7 3.99 -8.49 14.19
N VAL A 8 5.18 -7.90 14.15
CA VAL A 8 6.22 -8.20 13.16
C VAL A 8 7.25 -9.10 13.83
N TYR A 9 7.49 -10.25 13.23
CA TYR A 9 8.50 -11.21 13.66
C TYR A 9 9.61 -11.27 12.62
N ASP A 10 10.84 -11.00 13.04
CA ASP A 10 12.03 -11.20 12.23
C ASP A 10 12.61 -12.59 12.51
N VAL A 11 12.51 -13.47 11.51
CA VAL A 11 12.98 -14.86 11.59
C VAL A 11 14.50 -14.99 11.71
N HIS A 12 15.28 -13.99 11.26
CA HIS A 12 16.75 -14.06 11.27
C HIS A 12 17.33 -13.62 12.61
N THR A 13 16.72 -12.59 13.22
CA THR A 13 17.17 -12.05 14.51
C THR A 13 16.42 -12.62 15.70
N GLY A 14 15.27 -13.26 15.48
CA GLY A 14 14.36 -13.72 16.53
C GLY A 14 13.61 -12.57 17.23
N SER A 15 13.71 -11.35 16.69
CA SER A 15 13.10 -10.16 17.30
C SER A 15 11.60 -10.07 17.02
N THR A 16 10.86 -9.57 18.00
CA THR A 16 9.44 -9.25 17.88
C THR A 16 9.21 -7.75 18.06
N LEU A 17 8.54 -7.12 17.10
CA LEU A 17 8.10 -5.74 17.18
C LEU A 17 6.57 -5.67 17.14
N VAL A 18 5.97 -4.95 18.07
CA VAL A 18 4.55 -4.59 17.99
C VAL A 18 4.46 -3.16 17.47
N GLU A 19 3.81 -2.98 16.33
CA GLU A 19 3.59 -1.66 15.75
C GLU A 19 2.09 -1.44 15.48
N ASN A 20 1.67 -0.17 15.46
CA ASN A 20 0.30 0.16 15.12
C ASN A 20 0.05 -0.10 13.64
N PHE A 21 -1.06 -0.75 13.33
CA PHE A 21 -1.55 -0.86 11.97
C PHE A 21 -2.05 0.52 11.52
N PRO A 22 -1.83 0.93 10.26
CA PRO A 22 -2.29 2.23 9.79
C PRO A 22 -3.79 2.43 10.05
N GLU A 23 -4.17 3.51 10.74
CA GLU A 23 -5.57 3.76 11.13
C GLU A 23 -6.51 3.84 9.91
N ASN A 24 -5.99 4.31 8.78
CA ASN A 24 -6.73 4.45 7.53
C ASN A 24 -6.92 3.11 6.78
N ILE A 25 -6.40 1.99 7.27
CA ILE A 25 -6.54 0.67 6.63
C ILE A 25 -7.19 -0.31 7.61
N GLN A 26 -8.23 -1.01 7.15
CA GLN A 26 -8.97 -1.99 7.92
C GLN A 26 -9.06 -3.29 7.13
N TRP A 27 -8.98 -4.42 7.83
CA TRP A 27 -9.27 -5.72 7.26
C TRP A 27 -10.75 -6.03 7.46
N VAL A 28 -11.50 -6.14 6.36
CA VAL A 28 -12.95 -6.37 6.36
C VAL A 28 -13.25 -7.46 5.33
N ASP A 29 -13.82 -8.58 5.80
CA ASP A 29 -14.29 -9.69 4.96
C ASP A 29 -13.27 -10.19 3.92
N GLY A 30 -12.00 -10.31 4.32
CA GLY A 30 -10.94 -10.78 3.44
C GLY A 30 -10.31 -9.71 2.54
N ASN A 31 -10.66 -8.44 2.74
CA ASN A 31 -10.19 -7.32 1.91
C ASN A 31 -9.55 -6.22 2.76
N TYR A 32 -8.65 -5.47 2.16
CA TYR A 32 -8.10 -4.23 2.73
C TYR A 32 -8.97 -3.07 2.30
N ARG A 33 -9.78 -2.57 3.22
CA ARG A 33 -10.54 -1.33 3.04
C ARG A 33 -9.71 -0.17 3.55
N PHE A 34 -9.63 0.91 2.79
CA PHE A 34 -8.98 2.13 3.23
C PHE A 34 -9.88 3.34 3.03
N THR A 35 -9.77 4.28 3.96
CA THR A 35 -10.56 5.52 3.97
C THR A 35 -9.64 6.71 4.22
N ASP A 36 -9.69 7.68 3.33
CA ASP A 36 -8.91 8.92 3.35
C ASP A 36 -7.41 8.68 3.62
N ILE A 37 -6.86 7.63 2.98
CA ILE A 37 -5.42 7.35 3.06
C ILE A 37 -4.68 8.24 2.07
N ARG A 38 -3.56 8.83 2.49
CA ARG A 38 -2.66 9.51 1.56
C ARG A 38 -2.05 8.53 0.56
N LEU A 39 -1.88 8.97 -0.68
CA LEU A 39 -1.33 8.16 -1.76
C LEU A 39 0.04 7.59 -1.39
N ASP A 40 0.93 8.38 -0.79
CA ASP A 40 2.25 7.91 -0.33
C ASP A 40 2.16 6.80 0.73
N ASN A 41 1.29 6.96 1.73
CA ASN A 41 1.04 5.93 2.74
C ASN A 41 0.45 4.65 2.11
N LEU A 42 -0.42 4.78 1.11
CA LEU A 42 -0.93 3.64 0.36
C LEU A 42 0.17 2.95 -0.45
N MET A 43 1.10 3.70 -1.04
CA MET A 43 2.25 3.13 -1.75
C MET A 43 3.17 2.37 -0.79
N ASP A 44 3.41 2.89 0.41
CA ASP A 44 4.19 2.19 1.45
C ASP A 44 3.52 0.88 1.90
N PHE A 45 2.18 0.89 2.01
CA PHE A 45 1.43 -0.34 2.29
C PHE A 45 1.59 -1.36 1.16
N ILE A 46 1.46 -0.93 -0.09
CA ILE A 46 1.60 -1.80 -1.28
C ILE A 46 3.02 -2.36 -1.39
N ARG A 47 4.04 -1.52 -1.17
CA ARG A 47 5.45 -1.90 -1.14
C ARG A 47 5.67 -3.09 -0.20
N LYS A 48 5.13 -3.00 1.02
CA LYS A 48 5.24 -4.02 2.06
C LYS A 48 4.40 -5.27 1.75
N LYS A 49 3.14 -5.10 1.29
CA LYS A 49 2.24 -6.23 1.00
C LYS A 49 2.76 -7.11 -0.14
N TYR A 50 3.23 -6.48 -1.22
CA TYR A 50 3.62 -7.19 -2.44
C TYR A 50 5.13 -7.42 -2.56
N ARG A 51 5.95 -6.86 -1.67
CA ARG A 51 7.42 -6.97 -1.66
C ARG A 51 8.04 -6.50 -2.99
N VAL A 52 7.67 -5.30 -3.37
CA VAL A 52 8.01 -4.62 -4.63
C VAL A 52 8.47 -3.21 -4.30
N GLU A 53 9.18 -2.55 -5.19
CA GLU A 53 9.51 -1.13 -5.05
C GLU A 53 8.46 -0.27 -5.74
N VAL A 54 7.96 0.74 -5.05
CA VAL A 54 6.97 1.68 -5.59
C VAL A 54 7.37 3.10 -5.21
N GLU A 55 7.56 3.92 -6.24
CA GLU A 55 7.94 5.32 -6.13
C GLU A 55 6.91 6.22 -6.82
N LEU A 56 6.72 7.39 -6.24
CA LEU A 56 5.90 8.45 -6.80
C LEU A 56 6.83 9.53 -7.37
N ASP A 57 6.62 9.92 -8.63
CA ASP A 57 7.36 11.03 -9.22
C ASP A 57 7.12 12.34 -8.44
N LYS A 58 8.06 13.28 -8.52
CA LYS A 58 7.99 14.57 -7.83
C LYS A 58 6.77 15.40 -8.22
N ALA A 59 6.25 15.24 -9.44
CA ALA A 59 5.08 15.96 -9.92
C ALA A 59 3.74 15.35 -9.44
N VAL A 60 3.75 14.15 -8.86
CA VAL A 60 2.54 13.51 -8.32
C VAL A 60 2.12 14.21 -7.02
N ASN A 61 0.82 14.30 -6.74
CA ASN A 61 0.35 14.77 -5.43
C ASN A 61 0.41 13.62 -4.40
N HIS A 62 1.50 13.55 -3.64
CA HIS A 62 1.75 12.53 -2.62
C HIS A 62 0.67 12.53 -1.51
N GLY A 63 0.07 13.69 -1.25
CA GLY A 63 -0.98 13.87 -0.24
C GLY A 63 -2.41 13.61 -0.75
N LEU A 64 -2.59 13.14 -1.98
CA LEU A 64 -3.91 12.80 -2.50
C LEU A 64 -4.58 11.76 -1.61
N LEU A 65 -5.79 12.06 -1.13
CA LEU A 65 -6.56 11.16 -0.28
C LEU A 65 -7.36 10.19 -1.15
N LEU A 66 -7.26 8.90 -0.82
CA LEU A 66 -7.96 7.82 -1.50
C LEU A 66 -8.83 7.03 -0.52
N THR A 67 -9.99 6.60 -1.02
CA THR A 67 -10.90 5.69 -0.33
C THR A 67 -11.22 4.56 -1.29
N GLY A 68 -11.13 3.33 -0.82
CA GLY A 68 -11.25 2.18 -1.70
C GLY A 68 -11.06 0.84 -0.99
N THR A 69 -10.98 -0.20 -1.80
CA THR A 69 -10.78 -1.57 -1.31
C THR A 69 -9.85 -2.32 -2.26
N ILE A 70 -8.87 -3.01 -1.68
CA ILE A 70 -7.99 -3.96 -2.37
C ILE A 70 -8.33 -5.35 -1.87
N ARG A 71 -8.63 -6.28 -2.77
CA ARG A 71 -8.86 -7.67 -2.35
C ARG A 71 -7.54 -8.29 -1.91
N ASN A 72 -7.58 -9.21 -0.95
CA ASN A 72 -6.34 -9.81 -0.48
C ASN A 72 -5.63 -10.66 -1.53
N ASP A 73 -6.41 -11.31 -2.41
CA ASP A 73 -5.98 -12.16 -3.52
C ASP A 73 -5.70 -11.39 -4.81
N GLU A 74 -5.79 -10.05 -4.79
CA GLU A 74 -5.59 -9.22 -5.96
C GLU A 74 -4.11 -9.16 -6.38
N SER A 75 -3.85 -9.15 -7.68
CA SER A 75 -2.48 -9.00 -8.19
C SER A 75 -1.99 -7.57 -8.01
N MET A 76 -0.67 -7.43 -7.87
CA MET A 76 0.00 -6.14 -7.77
C MET A 76 -0.33 -5.23 -8.96
N GLU A 77 -0.27 -5.79 -10.17
CA GLU A 77 -0.55 -5.08 -11.42
C GLU A 77 -1.97 -4.50 -11.45
N ALA A 78 -2.98 -5.31 -11.07
CA ALA A 78 -4.36 -4.86 -11.02
C ALA A 78 -4.58 -3.73 -9.99
N VAL A 79 -3.91 -3.84 -8.83
CA VAL A 79 -3.96 -2.79 -7.81
C VAL A 79 -3.33 -1.49 -8.30
N ILE A 80 -2.13 -1.53 -8.90
CA ILE A 80 -1.47 -0.33 -9.43
C ILE A 80 -2.30 0.30 -10.56
N GLU A 81 -2.87 -0.50 -11.46
CA GLU A 81 -3.74 0.00 -12.52
C GLU A 81 -4.96 0.72 -11.97
N LYS A 82 -5.64 0.15 -10.98
CA LYS A 82 -6.81 0.80 -10.33
C LYS A 82 -6.44 2.12 -9.66
N ILE A 83 -5.30 2.16 -8.97
CA ILE A 83 -4.82 3.37 -8.31
C ILE A 83 -4.48 4.43 -9.36
N CYS A 84 -3.75 4.07 -10.40
CA CYS A 84 -3.42 4.96 -11.50
C CYS A 84 -4.69 5.51 -12.19
N PHE A 85 -5.66 4.64 -12.49
CA PHE A 85 -6.94 5.04 -13.05
C PHE A 85 -7.69 6.03 -12.14
N SER A 86 -7.80 5.71 -10.86
CA SER A 86 -8.54 6.55 -9.88
C SER A 86 -7.85 7.89 -9.61
N SER A 87 -6.52 7.93 -9.69
CA SER A 87 -5.70 9.11 -9.42
C SER A 87 -5.29 9.87 -10.68
N GLN A 88 -5.74 9.44 -11.87
CA GLN A 88 -5.34 10.00 -13.17
C GLN A 88 -3.81 10.03 -13.35
N LEU A 89 -3.16 8.94 -12.98
CA LEU A 89 -1.73 8.73 -13.13
C LEU A 89 -1.45 7.66 -14.18
N THR A 90 -0.21 7.61 -14.64
CA THR A 90 0.36 6.53 -15.43
C THR A 90 1.51 5.89 -14.64
N TYR A 91 2.01 4.73 -15.09
CA TYR A 91 3.17 4.11 -14.44
C TYR A 91 4.14 3.51 -15.45
N LYS A 92 5.41 3.42 -15.04
CA LYS A 92 6.45 2.61 -15.69
C LYS A 92 6.80 1.44 -14.78
N LYS A 93 7.00 0.27 -15.37
CA LYS A 93 7.40 -0.96 -14.67
C LYS A 93 8.74 -1.45 -15.20
N ASN A 94 9.69 -1.64 -14.30
CA ASN A 94 11.00 -2.25 -14.57
C ASN A 94 11.23 -3.39 -13.57
N GLY A 95 10.89 -4.62 -13.95
CA GLY A 95 10.95 -5.77 -13.04
C GLY A 95 9.98 -5.60 -11.87
N SER A 96 10.51 -5.53 -10.64
CA SER A 96 9.75 -5.33 -9.40
C SER A 96 9.64 -3.85 -8.98
N HIS A 97 10.10 -2.92 -9.83
CA HIS A 97 10.07 -1.49 -9.55
C HIS A 97 8.98 -0.79 -10.38
N TYR A 98 8.14 0.00 -9.70
CA TYR A 98 7.05 0.77 -10.27
C TYR A 98 7.27 2.26 -9.99
N LEU A 99 7.26 3.09 -11.04
CA LEU A 99 7.28 4.55 -10.93
C LEU A 99 5.96 5.12 -11.43
N LEU A 100 5.19 5.73 -10.54
CA LEU A 100 3.92 6.40 -10.86
C LEU A 100 4.17 7.88 -11.22
N MET A 101 3.54 8.34 -12.29
CA MET A 101 3.77 9.65 -12.90
C MET A 101 2.45 10.28 -13.35
N LYS A 102 2.46 11.58 -13.62
CA LYS A 102 1.33 12.29 -14.22
C LYS A 102 1.41 12.29 -15.75
#